data_AF-A0A0G1KCU4-F1
#
_entry.id   AF-A0A0G1KCU4-F1
#
_cell.length_a   1.000
_cell.length_b   1.000
_cell.length_c   1.000
_cell.angle_alpha   90.00
_cell.angle_beta   90.00
_cell.angle_gamma   90.00
#
_symmetry.space_group_name_H-M   'P 1'
#
loop_
_entity.id
_entity.type
_entity.pdbx_description
1 polymer ?
#
loop_
_entity_poly.entity_id
_entity_poly.type
_entity_poly.pdbx_seq_one_letter_code
_entity_poly.pdbx_strand_id
1 'polypeptide(L)'
;MKKFNKIAQISVASAAILMPFLAFAQLAVPTNPVAATQGLTLSEIEQRITDIAQFLIVISVVVAVIFIIWGGIKYVMAGDDAAKAGSAKTTILNGVIGALVILAVGIIMQTLANVVARTFFT
;
A
#
# COMPACT_ATOMS: atom_id res chain seq x y z
N MET A 1 1.10 43.91 -9.31
CA MET A 1 1.91 42.86 -9.96
C MET A 1 2.27 41.68 -9.05
N LYS A 2 2.60 41.87 -7.75
CA LYS A 2 3.02 40.77 -6.84
C LYS A 2 1.98 39.67 -6.55
N LYS A 3 0.67 39.93 -6.71
CA LYS A 3 -0.41 38.95 -6.45
C LYS A 3 -0.55 37.88 -7.55
N PHE A 4 -0.23 38.22 -8.79
CA PHE A 4 -0.30 37.29 -9.93
C PHE A 4 0.79 36.22 -9.88
N ASN A 5 2.01 36.58 -9.46
CA ASN A 5 3.12 35.61 -9.31
C ASN A 5 2.84 34.59 -8.18
N LYS A 6 2.08 34.99 -7.15
CA LYS A 6 1.69 34.10 -6.04
C LYS A 6 0.68 33.03 -6.48
N ILE A 7 -0.26 33.39 -7.35
CA ILE A 7 -1.25 32.47 -7.92
C ILE A 7 -0.58 31.52 -8.93
N ALA A 8 0.39 32.02 -9.69
CA ALA A 8 1.24 31.19 -10.56
C ALA A 8 2.13 30.21 -9.77
N GLN A 9 2.67 30.62 -8.61
CA GLN A 9 3.41 29.70 -7.74
C GLN A 9 2.50 28.64 -7.09
N ILE A 10 1.23 28.96 -6.80
CA ILE A 10 0.27 28.00 -6.24
C ILE A 10 -0.14 26.96 -7.29
N SER A 11 -0.30 27.34 -8.56
CA SER A 11 -0.57 26.36 -9.64
C SER A 11 0.61 25.43 -9.88
N VAL A 12 1.84 25.96 -9.83
CA VAL A 12 3.07 25.15 -9.93
C VAL A 12 3.25 24.24 -8.71
N ALA A 13 2.93 24.71 -7.50
CA ALA A 13 2.98 23.88 -6.30
C ALA A 13 1.93 22.75 -6.32
N SER A 14 0.71 23.02 -6.83
CA SER A 14 -0.29 21.96 -7.02
C SER A 14 0.15 20.92 -8.06
N ALA A 15 0.81 21.35 -9.15
CA ALA A 15 1.39 20.43 -10.12
C ALA A 15 2.53 19.60 -9.53
N ALA A 16 3.34 20.20 -8.64
CA ALA A 16 4.43 19.50 -7.96
C ALA A 16 3.95 18.46 -6.93
N ILE A 17 2.84 18.73 -6.24
CA ILE A 17 2.19 17.76 -5.33
C ILE A 17 1.55 16.61 -6.12
N LEU A 18 1.21 16.82 -7.39
CA LEU A 18 0.70 15.79 -8.30
C LEU A 18 1.81 14.95 -8.97
N MET A 19 3.07 15.39 -8.97
CA MET A 19 4.20 14.63 -9.56
C MET A 19 4.41 13.24 -8.94
N PRO A 20 4.30 13.03 -7.61
CA PRO A 20 4.35 11.70 -7.01
C PRO A 20 3.25 10.77 -7.56
N PHE A 21 2.04 11.29 -7.82
CA PHE A 21 0.93 10.50 -8.36
C PHE A 21 1.20 10.06 -9.81
N LEU A 22 1.89 10.88 -10.60
CA LEU A 22 2.32 10.52 -11.96
C LEU A 22 3.46 9.51 -11.97
N ALA A 23 4.36 9.53 -10.99
CA ALA A 23 5.41 8.53 -10.84
C ALA A 23 4.83 7.12 -10.55
N PHE A 24 3.71 7.03 -9.82
CA PHE A 24 2.99 5.76 -9.63
C PHE A 24 2.17 5.32 -10.86
N ALA A 25 1.92 6.20 -11.83
CA ALA A 25 1.25 5.84 -13.08
C ALA A 25 2.18 5.14 -14.09
N GLN A 26 3.50 5.29 -13.92
CA GLN A 26 4.52 4.68 -14.76
C GLN A 26 5.03 3.36 -14.17
N LEU A 27 4.13 2.53 -13.63
CA LEU A 27 4.49 1.13 -13.41
C LEU A 27 4.70 0.54 -14.81
N ALA A 28 5.97 0.35 -15.19
CA ALA A 28 6.34 -0.32 -16.41
C ALA A 28 5.56 -1.62 -16.47
N VAL A 29 4.60 -1.72 -17.39
CA VAL A 29 3.91 -2.98 -17.66
C VAL A 29 5.02 -3.95 -18.08
N PRO A 30 5.27 -5.05 -17.34
CA PRO A 30 6.17 -6.07 -17.81
C PRO A 30 5.55 -6.63 -19.09
N THR A 31 6.06 -6.22 -20.25
CA THR A 31 5.67 -6.80 -21.52
C THR A 31 6.31 -8.17 -21.59
N ASN A 32 5.64 -9.17 -21.01
CA ASN A 32 5.90 -10.56 -21.33
C ASN A 32 5.59 -10.73 -22.82
N PRO A 33 6.56 -11.11 -23.68
CA PRO A 33 6.27 -11.39 -25.06
C PRO A 33 5.48 -12.69 -25.11
N VAL A 34 4.15 -12.61 -25.04
CA VAL A 34 3.28 -13.75 -25.29
C VAL A 34 3.23 -13.94 -26.81
N ALA A 35 4.23 -14.65 -27.31
CA ALA A 35 4.14 -15.30 -28.61
C ALA A 35 2.90 -16.21 -28.56
N ALA A 36 1.98 -15.95 -29.48
CA ALA A 36 0.76 -16.69 -29.65
C ALA A 36 1.01 -18.20 -29.64
N THR A 37 0.26 -18.90 -28.80
CA THR A 37 -0.36 -20.22 -28.96
C THR A 37 -0.24 -21.07 -27.70
N GLN A 38 -1.41 -21.50 -27.21
CA GLN A 38 -1.68 -22.71 -26.41
C GLN A 38 -1.70 -22.58 -24.87
N GLY A 39 -2.92 -22.63 -24.33
CA GLY A 39 -3.22 -23.02 -22.95
C GLY A 39 -3.29 -21.88 -21.93
N LEU A 40 -4.25 -21.97 -21.01
CA LEU A 40 -4.15 -21.33 -19.70
C LEU A 40 -2.91 -21.91 -19.01
N THR A 41 -1.76 -21.26 -19.18
CA THR A 41 -0.55 -21.69 -18.49
C THR A 41 -0.69 -21.32 -17.01
N LEU A 42 -0.18 -22.17 -16.12
CA LEU A 42 -0.20 -21.90 -14.66
C LEU A 42 0.48 -20.56 -14.34
N SER A 43 1.49 -20.19 -15.14
CA SER A 43 2.18 -18.89 -15.12
C SER A 43 1.24 -17.70 -15.29
N GLU A 44 0.28 -17.76 -16.21
CA GLU A 44 -0.65 -16.65 -16.44
C GLU A 44 -1.58 -16.45 -15.24
N ILE A 45 -2.07 -17.56 -14.67
CA ILE A 45 -2.94 -17.54 -13.48
C ILE A 45 -2.17 -17.05 -12.26
N GLU A 46 -0.94 -17.52 -12.08
CA GLU A 46 -0.05 -17.12 -10.99
C GLU A 46 0.28 -15.62 -11.04
N GLN A 47 0.57 -15.10 -12.24
CA GLN A 47 0.86 -13.68 -12.42
C GLN A 47 -0.35 -12.82 -12.08
N ARG A 48 -1.56 -13.20 -12.52
CA ARG A 48 -2.79 -12.45 -12.20
C ARG A 48 -3.11 -12.47 -10.71
N ILE A 49 -2.92 -13.59 -10.03
CA ILE A 49 -3.13 -13.69 -8.58
C ILE A 49 -2.13 -12.80 -7.84
N THR A 50 -0.87 -12.81 -8.26
CA THR A 50 0.19 -12.01 -7.65
C THR A 50 -0.06 -10.52 -7.82
N ASP A 51 -0.47 -10.08 -9.02
CA ASP A 51 -0.80 -8.69 -9.31
C ASP A 51 -1.94 -8.19 -8.40
N ILE A 52 -3.01 -8.97 -8.25
CA ILE A 52 -4.15 -8.64 -7.38
C ILE A 52 -3.71 -8.60 -5.91
N ALA A 53 -2.95 -9.59 -5.45
CA ALA A 53 -2.47 -9.65 -4.08
C ALA A 53 -1.58 -8.43 -3.74
N GLN A 54 -0.67 -8.07 -4.64
CA GLN A 54 0.20 -6.90 -4.48
C GLN A 54 -0.61 -5.61 -4.41
N PHE A 55 -1.62 -5.45 -5.28
CA PHE A 55 -2.52 -4.29 -5.23
C PHE A 55 -3.26 -4.19 -3.89
N LEU A 56 -3.80 -5.31 -3.38
CA LEU A 56 -4.49 -5.35 -2.09
C LEU A 56 -3.55 -5.04 -0.92
N ILE A 57 -2.31 -5.54 -0.94
CA ILE A 57 -1.31 -5.24 0.08
C ILE A 57 -1.03 -3.73 0.14
N VAL A 58 -0.79 -3.10 -1.02
CA VAL A 58 -0.50 -1.66 -1.08
C VAL A 58 -1.65 -0.83 -0.50
N ILE A 59 -2.90 -1.12 -0.88
CA ILE A 59 -4.08 -0.43 -0.31
C ILE A 59 -4.17 -0.67 1.19
N SER A 60 -3.96 -1.90 1.63
CA SER A 60 -4.07 -2.26 3.05
C SER A 60 -3.03 -1.51 3.90
N VAL A 61 -1.80 -1.33 3.41
CA VAL A 61 -0.76 -0.56 4.11
C VAL A 61 -1.18 0.90 4.27
N VAL A 62 -1.70 1.52 3.21
CA VAL A 62 -2.18 2.91 3.26
C VAL A 62 -3.28 3.06 4.30
N VAL A 63 -4.25 2.15 4.31
CA VAL A 63 -5.34 2.14 5.29
C VAL A 63 -4.81 1.96 6.72
N ALA A 64 -3.88 1.02 6.94
CA ALA A 64 -3.28 0.79 8.25
C ALA A 64 -2.59 2.04 8.80
N VAL A 65 -1.82 2.76 7.96
CA VAL A 65 -1.16 4.02 8.35
C VAL A 65 -2.19 5.09 8.73
N ILE A 66 -3.29 5.22 7.98
CA ILE A 66 -4.36 6.17 8.30
C ILE A 66 -4.96 5.89 9.68
N PHE A 67 -5.26 4.62 9.99
CA PHE A 67 -5.81 4.25 11.30
C PHE A 67 -4.84 4.52 12.45
N ILE A 68 -3.55 4.26 12.26
CA ILE A 68 -2.52 4.55 13.26
C ILE A 68 -2.40 6.05 13.50
N ILE A 69 -2.35 6.87 12.44
CA ILE A 69 -2.30 8.33 12.55
C ILE A 69 -3.54 8.85 13.27
N TRP A 70 -4.73 8.37 12.89
CA TRP A 70 -5.98 8.83 13.48
C TRP A 70 -6.11 8.44 14.95
N GLY A 71 -5.69 7.23 15.31
CA GLY A 71 -5.56 6.80 16.71
C GLY A 71 -4.55 7.65 17.48
N GLY A 72 -3.42 8.01 16.87
CA GLY A 72 -2.40 8.88 17.46
C GLY A 72 -2.91 10.28 17.75
N ILE A 73 -3.60 10.92 16.79
CA ILE A 73 -4.23 12.23 16.97
C ILE A 73 -5.26 12.17 18.11
N LYS A 74 -6.10 11.13 18.13
CA LYS A 74 -7.10 10.93 19.18
C LYS A 74 -6.47 10.73 20.55
N TYR A 75 -5.30 10.09 20.62
CA TYR A 75 -4.57 9.88 21.87
C TYR A 75 -4.02 11.20 22.41
N VAL A 76 -3.41 12.03 21.56
CA VAL A 76 -2.91 13.35 21.96
C VAL A 76 -4.05 14.28 22.38
N MET A 77 -5.18 14.24 21.67
CA MET A 77 -6.37 15.03 22.01
C MET A 77 -7.09 14.56 23.28
N ALA A 78 -6.82 13.36 23.79
CA ALA A 78 -7.49 12.85 24.97
C ALA A 78 -7.08 13.59 26.26
N GLY A 79 -5.87 14.14 26.33
CA GLY A 79 -5.37 14.82 27.53
C GLY A 79 -5.45 13.92 28.77
N ASP A 80 -6.10 14.42 29.84
CA ASP A 80 -6.30 13.70 31.11
C ASP A 80 -7.55 12.79 31.14
N ASP A 81 -8.32 12.72 30.06
CA ASP A 81 -9.50 11.86 29.99
C ASP A 81 -9.08 10.40 29.73
N ALA A 82 -8.99 9.63 30.81
CA ALA A 82 -8.56 8.22 30.78
C ALA A 82 -9.41 7.34 29.86
N ALA A 83 -10.71 7.62 29.73
CA ALA A 83 -11.60 6.86 28.86
C ALA A 83 -11.28 7.12 27.38
N LYS A 84 -11.07 8.39 27.01
CA LYS A 84 -10.66 8.76 25.64
C LYS A 84 -9.29 8.22 25.30
N ALA A 85 -8.34 8.33 26.22
CA ALA A 85 -6.99 7.80 26.07
C ALA A 85 -7.01 6.27 25.87
N GLY A 86 -7.82 5.55 26.64
CA GLY A 86 -8.04 4.11 26.47
C GLY A 86 -8.59 3.77 25.09
N SER A 87 -9.64 4.47 24.64
CA SER A 87 -10.23 4.24 23.32
C SER A 87 -9.24 4.50 22.18
N ALA A 88 -8.40 5.53 22.30
CA ALA A 88 -7.40 5.88 21.30
C ALA A 88 -6.29 4.83 21.23
N LYS A 89 -5.82 4.32 22.38
CA LYS A 89 -4.86 3.21 22.42
C LYS A 89 -5.41 1.96 21.73
N THR A 90 -6.68 1.62 21.94
CA THR A 90 -7.32 0.50 21.23
C THR A 90 -7.35 0.72 19.72
N THR A 91 -7.66 1.94 19.26
CA THR A 91 -7.60 2.27 17.82
C THR A 91 -6.19 2.10 17.25
N ILE A 92 -5.16 2.56 17.95
CA ILE A 92 -3.77 2.39 17.53
C ILE A 92 -3.40 0.90 17.48
N LEU A 93 -3.71 0.14 18.54
CA LEU A 93 -3.44 -1.30 18.60
C LEU A 93 -4.10 -2.04 17.45
N ASN A 94 -5.36 -1.74 17.14
CA ASN A 94 -6.06 -2.35 16.02
C ASN A 94 -5.38 -2.01 14.68
N GLY A 95 -4.90 -0.77 14.51
CA GLY A 95 -4.11 -0.36 13.33
C GLY A 95 -2.78 -1.12 13.23
N VAL A 96 -2.08 -1.31 14.36
CA VAL A 96 -0.83 -2.08 14.43
C VAL A 96 -1.07 -3.56 14.12
N ILE A 97 -2.14 -4.15 14.64
CA ILE A 97 -2.52 -5.53 14.32
C ILE A 97 -2.80 -5.66 12.82
N GLY A 98 -3.51 -4.71 12.22
CA GLY A 98 -3.71 -4.66 10.77
C GLY A 98 -2.40 -4.63 9.98
N ALA A 99 -1.44 -3.79 10.40
CA ALA A 99 -0.11 -3.72 9.80
C ALA A 99 0.66 -5.06 9.93
N LEU A 100 0.58 -5.72 11.08
CA LEU A 100 1.20 -7.03 11.30
C LEU A 100 0.61 -8.12 10.41
N VAL A 101 -0.71 -8.11 10.22
CA VAL A 101 -1.38 -9.05 9.31
C VAL A 101 -0.87 -8.87 7.88
N ILE A 102 -0.72 -7.63 7.41
CA ILE A 102 -0.20 -7.35 6.06
C ILE A 102 1.24 -7.86 5.91
N LEU A 103 2.09 -7.66 6.91
CA LEU A 103 3.45 -8.21 6.94
C LEU A 103 3.44 -9.75 6.87
N ALA A 104 2.55 -10.39 7.61
CA ALA A 104 2.41 -11.86 7.59
C ALA A 104 1.99 -12.37 6.21
N VAL A 105 1.09 -11.66 5.51
CA VAL A 105 0.69 -12.00 4.14
C VAL A 105 1.88 -11.96 3.18
N GLY A 106 2.75 -10.94 3.30
CA GLY A 106 3.97 -10.87 2.49
C GLY A 106 4.89 -12.08 2.69
N ILE A 107 5.07 -12.53 3.94
CA ILE A 107 5.87 -13.72 4.27
C ILE A 107 5.24 -14.99 3.68
N ILE A 108 3.92 -15.13 3.79
CA ILE A 108 3.20 -16.28 3.22
C ILE A 108 3.38 -16.31 1.69
N MET A 109 3.22 -15.18 1.00
CA MET A 109 3.42 -15.09 -0.45
C MET A 109 4.83 -15.51 -0.86
N GLN A 110 5.86 -15.03 -0.16
CA GLN A 110 7.25 -15.43 -0.43
C GLN A 110 7.46 -16.94 -0.23
N THR A 111 6.85 -17.50 0.81
CA THR A 111 6.90 -18.94 1.09
C THR A 111 6.20 -19.74 -0.01
N LEU A 112 5.02 -19.31 -0.45
CA LEU A 112 4.28 -19.96 -1.54
C LEU A 112 5.07 -19.90 -2.85
N ALA A 113 5.66 -18.75 -3.20
CA ALA A 113 6.48 -18.61 -4.40
C ALA A 113 7.66 -19.61 -4.39
N ASN A 114 8.33 -19.77 -3.24
CA ASN A 114 9.42 -20.72 -3.09
C ASN A 114 8.96 -22.19 -3.18
N VAL A 115 7.74 -22.52 -2.71
CA VAL A 115 7.13 -23.86 -2.86
C VAL A 115 6.78 -24.15 -4.31
N VAL A 116 6.15 -23.19 -4.99
CA VAL A 116 5.78 -23.31 -6.40
C VAL A 116 7.01 -23.45 -7.29
N ALA A 117 8.06 -22.66 -7.02
CA ALA A 117 9.34 -22.73 -7.73
C ALA A 117 10.13 -24.03 -7.48
N ARG A 118 9.64 -24.94 -6.62
CA ARG A 118 10.28 -26.19 -6.20
C ARG A 118 11.65 -26.01 -5.52
N THR A 119 12.03 -24.78 -5.20
CA THR A 119 13.32 -24.44 -4.58
C THR A 119 13.52 -25.11 -3.22
N PHE A 120 12.45 -25.54 -2.54
CA PHE A 120 12.54 -26.29 -1.28
C PHE A 120 12.88 -27.78 -1.44
N PHE A 121 12.76 -28.36 -2.64
CA PHE A 121 12.89 -29.81 -2.87
C PHE A 121 14.12 -30.22 -3.71
N THR A 122 14.97 -29.26 -4.07
CA THR A 122 16.26 -29.45 -4.74
C THR A 122 17.39 -29.04 -3.81
#